data_AF-A0A536R457-F1
#
_entry.id   AF-A0A536R457-F1
#
_cell.length_a   1.000
_cell.length_b   1.000
_cell.length_c   1.000
_cell.angle_alpha   90.00
_cell.angle_beta   90.00
_cell.angle_gamma   90.00
#
_symmetry.space_group_name_H-M   'P 1'
#
loop_
_entity.id
_entity.type
_entity.pdbx_description
1 polymer ?
#
loop_
_entity_poly.entity_id
_entity_poly.type
_entity_poly.pdbx_seq_one_letter_code
_entity_poly.pdbx_strand_id
1 'polypeptide(L)'
;SWNQGLQMLWATQLLDDEVNNGGFNQYFFNSSGQWAMEAIEGFRLIGAEERAELVKAAVDQFFADAPKLKQYYKDHTLESFSESYKHTDLGRLDKRWYAAPDFHLARTKYIRSHPDEFVIPPPDHLARQQ
;
A
#
# COMPACT_ATOMS: atom_id res chain seq x y z
N SER A 1 2.35 -11.37 15.80
CA SER A 1 2.64 -10.29 14.83
C SER A 1 3.02 -10.94 13.51
N TRP A 2 2.80 -10.27 12.38
CA TRP A 2 3.27 -10.79 11.08
C TRP A 2 4.79 -10.63 11.01
N ASN A 3 5.46 -11.50 10.26
CA ASN A 3 6.89 -11.35 9.99
C ASN A 3 7.10 -10.19 9.00
N GLN A 4 8.29 -9.60 9.04
CA GLN A 4 8.66 -8.43 8.25
C GLN A 4 8.42 -8.64 6.74
N GLY A 5 8.78 -9.79 6.19
CA GLY A 5 8.55 -10.14 4.79
C GLY A 5 7.08 -10.26 4.40
N LEU A 6 6.24 -10.86 5.26
CA LEU A 6 4.79 -10.93 5.03
C LEU A 6 4.15 -9.54 5.07
N GLN A 7 4.55 -8.70 6.02
CA GLN A 7 4.09 -7.31 6.12
C GLN A 7 4.49 -6.51 4.87
N MET A 8 5.74 -6.59 4.43
CA MET A 8 6.22 -5.98 3.19
C MET A 8 5.40 -6.47 1.98
N LEU A 9 5.23 -7.78 1.84
CA LEU A 9 4.53 -8.35 0.68
C LEU A 9 3.09 -7.86 0.63
N TRP A 10 2.38 -7.94 1.74
CA TRP A 10 0.99 -7.53 1.83
C TRP A 10 0.78 -6.04 1.58
N ALA A 11 1.51 -5.18 2.30
CA ALA A 11 1.31 -3.75 2.20
C ALA A 11 1.68 -3.21 0.81
N THR A 12 2.79 -3.70 0.24
CA THR A 12 3.20 -3.30 -1.13
C THR A 12 2.29 -3.88 -2.21
N GLN A 13 1.72 -5.08 -2.02
CA GLN A 13 0.75 -5.66 -2.96
C GLN A 13 -0.58 -4.92 -2.92
N LEU A 14 -1.16 -4.71 -1.73
CA LEU A 14 -2.41 -3.98 -1.55
C LEU A 14 -2.36 -2.60 -2.20
N LEU A 15 -1.25 -1.88 -1.98
CA LEU A 15 -1.06 -0.56 -2.58
C LEU A 15 -0.99 -0.64 -4.11
N ASP A 16 -0.20 -1.57 -4.65
CA ASP A 16 -0.07 -1.75 -6.10
C ASP A 16 -1.39 -2.10 -6.76
N ASP A 17 -2.18 -3.00 -6.16
CA ASP A 17 -3.51 -3.38 -6.67
C ASP A 17 -4.48 -2.20 -6.69
N GLU A 18 -4.56 -1.43 -5.61
CA GLU A 18 -5.44 -0.26 -5.51
C GLU A 18 -5.05 0.83 -6.51
N VAL A 19 -3.75 1.13 -6.61
CA VAL A 19 -3.24 2.19 -7.49
C VAL A 19 -3.37 1.79 -8.97
N ASN A 20 -3.19 0.52 -9.32
CA ASN A 20 -3.42 0.04 -10.69
C ASN A 20 -4.91 -0.05 -11.05
N ASN A 21 -5.81 -0.19 -10.07
CA ASN A 21 -7.24 -0.25 -10.32
C ASN A 21 -7.89 1.16 -10.39
N GLY A 22 -7.50 2.08 -9.52
CA GLY A 22 -8.11 3.42 -9.44
C GLY A 22 -7.19 4.53 -8.91
N GLY A 23 -5.88 4.32 -8.95
CA GLY A 23 -4.91 5.31 -8.47
C GLY A 23 -4.87 5.47 -6.95
N PHE A 24 -4.02 6.38 -6.48
CA PHE A 24 -3.88 6.69 -5.06
C PHE A 24 -5.18 7.22 -4.45
N ASN A 25 -6.06 7.87 -5.23
CA ASN A 25 -7.36 8.29 -4.73
C ASN A 25 -8.18 7.08 -4.24
N GLN A 26 -8.22 6.00 -5.02
CA GLN A 26 -8.88 4.76 -4.61
C GLN A 26 -8.21 4.12 -3.39
N TYR A 27 -6.89 4.08 -3.37
CA TYR A 27 -6.12 3.56 -2.22
C TYR A 27 -6.50 4.25 -0.90
N PHE A 28 -6.65 5.58 -0.90
CA PHE A 28 -7.11 6.30 0.30
C PHE A 28 -8.61 6.18 0.54
N PHE A 29 -9.44 6.25 -0.51
CA PHE A 29 -10.90 6.18 -0.40
C PHE A 29 -11.38 4.84 0.17
N ASN A 30 -10.73 3.74 -0.23
CA ASN A 30 -10.99 2.39 0.28
C ASN A 30 -10.39 2.15 1.67
N SER A 31 -9.82 3.18 2.31
CA SER A 31 -9.13 3.10 3.60
C SER A 31 -7.89 2.20 3.60
N SER A 32 -7.42 1.74 2.44
CA SER A 32 -6.18 0.96 2.28
C SER A 32 -4.94 1.78 2.68
N GLY A 33 -5.03 3.11 2.62
CA GLY A 33 -4.04 4.07 3.13
C GLY A 33 -3.63 3.95 4.60
N GLN A 34 -4.38 3.20 5.42
CA GLN A 34 -3.97 2.88 6.79
C GLN A 34 -2.65 2.08 6.84
N TRP A 35 -2.30 1.38 5.76
CA TRP A 35 -1.08 0.57 5.63
C TRP A 35 0.05 1.28 4.88
N ALA A 36 -0.04 2.60 4.70
CA ALA A 36 0.89 3.34 3.86
C ALA A 36 2.32 3.33 4.43
N MET A 37 2.47 3.34 5.76
CA MET A 37 3.79 3.27 6.40
C MET A 37 4.45 1.92 6.15
N GLU A 38 3.70 0.84 6.29
CA GLU A 38 4.16 -0.52 6.01
C GLU A 38 4.50 -0.70 4.52
N ALA A 39 3.77 -0.05 3.62
CA ALA A 39 4.08 -0.05 2.19
C ALA A 39 5.39 0.72 1.90
N ILE A 40 5.59 1.90 2.52
CA ILE A 40 6.82 2.69 2.39
C ILE A 40 8.02 1.87 2.88
N GLU A 41 7.94 1.32 4.08
CA GLU A 41 9.00 0.49 4.67
C GLU A 41 9.25 -0.78 3.84
N GLY A 42 8.18 -1.41 3.34
CA GLY A 42 8.27 -2.58 2.47
C GLY A 42 8.98 -2.30 1.16
N PHE A 43 8.70 -1.16 0.50
CA PHE A 43 9.42 -0.77 -0.72
C PHE A 43 10.89 -0.47 -0.44
N ARG A 44 11.22 0.21 0.67
CA ARG A 44 12.62 0.43 1.08
C ARG A 44 13.34 -0.87 1.37
N LEU A 45 12.69 -1.82 2.04
CA LEU A 45 13.24 -3.12 2.40
C LEU A 45 13.70 -3.91 1.17
N ILE A 46 12.94 -3.87 0.08
CA ILE A 46 13.30 -4.53 -1.18
C ILE A 46 14.18 -3.67 -2.09
N GLY A 47 14.59 -2.47 -1.66
CA GLY A 47 15.42 -1.54 -2.43
C GLY A 47 14.68 -0.78 -3.54
N ALA A 48 13.35 -0.73 -3.51
CA ALA A 48 12.51 0.01 -4.45
C ALA A 48 12.28 1.46 -3.96
N GLU A 49 13.36 2.23 -3.76
CA GLU A 49 13.30 3.55 -3.12
C GLU A 49 12.37 4.54 -3.85
N GLU A 50 12.36 4.53 -5.18
CA GLU A 50 11.47 5.42 -5.95
C GLU A 50 9.99 5.13 -5.67
N ARG A 51 9.63 3.86 -5.46
CA ARG A 51 8.26 3.48 -5.08
C ARG A 51 7.95 4.01 -3.68
N ALA A 52 8.86 3.83 -2.72
CA ALA A 52 8.69 4.34 -1.36
C ALA A 52 8.46 5.86 -1.32
N GLU A 53 9.25 6.62 -2.08
CA GLU A 53 9.12 8.08 -2.14
C GLU A 53 7.83 8.53 -2.84
N LEU A 54 7.34 7.77 -3.83
CA LEU A 54 6.03 8.05 -4.45
C LEU A 54 4.88 7.83 -3.47
N VAL A 55 4.91 6.73 -2.70
CA VAL A 55 3.89 6.47 -1.67
C VAL A 55 3.93 7.56 -0.60
N LYS A 56 5.12 7.93 -0.12
CA LYS A 56 5.27 9.03 0.83
C LYS A 56 4.68 10.34 0.29
N ALA A 57 5.00 10.69 -0.96
CA ALA A 57 4.45 11.88 -1.59
C ALA A 57 2.92 11.83 -1.71
N ALA A 58 2.33 10.64 -1.95
CA ALA A 58 0.89 10.46 -2.00
C ALA A 58 0.24 10.65 -0.62
N VAL A 59 0.87 10.15 0.44
CA VAL A 59 0.43 10.39 1.83
C VAL A 59 0.48 11.87 2.17
N ASP A 60 1.59 12.55 1.85
CA ASP A 60 1.75 13.98 2.10
C ASP A 60 0.67 14.80 1.36
N GLN A 61 0.40 14.46 0.09
CA GLN A 61 -0.67 15.08 -0.71
C GLN A 61 -2.06 14.81 -0.12
N PHE A 62 -2.34 13.56 0.27
CA PHE A 62 -3.62 13.20 0.88
C PHE A 62 -3.89 14.00 2.15
N PHE A 63 -2.89 14.17 3.03
CA PHE A 63 -3.05 14.99 4.24
C PHE A 63 -3.25 16.47 3.92
N ALA A 64 -2.59 17.00 2.89
CA ALA A 64 -2.83 18.37 2.43
C ALA A 64 -4.27 18.57 1.91
N ASP A 65 -4.82 17.57 1.22
CA ASP A 65 -6.17 17.60 0.66
C ASP A 65 -7.27 17.17 1.66
N ALA A 66 -6.91 16.52 2.77
CA ALA A 66 -7.83 15.93 3.73
C ALA A 66 -8.96 16.88 4.21
N PRO A 67 -8.72 18.18 4.49
CA PRO A 67 -9.79 19.10 4.86
C PRO A 67 -10.89 19.23 3.79
N LYS A 68 -10.52 19.15 2.50
CA LYS A 68 -11.45 19.22 1.36
C LYS A 68 -12.08 17.86 1.08
N LEU A 69 -11.31 16.78 1.23
CA LEU A 69 -11.73 15.42 0.91
C LEU A 69 -12.66 14.81 1.96
N LYS A 70 -12.59 15.26 3.22
CA LYS A 70 -13.35 14.71 4.35
C LYS A 70 -14.85 14.52 4.06
N GLN A 71 -15.47 15.46 3.36
CA GLN A 71 -16.90 15.38 3.03
C GLN A 71 -17.23 14.25 2.04
N TYR A 72 -16.33 13.94 1.11
CA TYR A 72 -16.53 12.89 0.10
C TYR A 72 -16.25 11.50 0.65
N TYR A 73 -15.36 11.39 1.64
CA TYR A 73 -14.95 10.10 2.21
C TYR A 73 -15.92 9.59 3.28
N LYS A 74 -16.80 10.45 3.81
CA LYS A 74 -17.64 10.13 4.96
C LYS A 74 -18.63 8.99 4.70
N ASP A 75 -19.32 9.03 3.56
CA ASP A 75 -20.47 8.17 3.29
C ASP A 75 -20.11 7.00 2.34
N HIS A 76 -18.87 6.96 1.83
CA HIS A 76 -18.33 5.92 0.94
C HIS A 76 -19.26 5.52 -0.23
N THR A 77 -19.91 6.49 -0.87
CA THR A 77 -20.77 6.22 -2.03
C THR A 77 -19.98 6.26 -3.34
N LEU A 78 -20.55 5.68 -4.40
CA LEU A 78 -19.92 5.70 -5.72
C LEU A 78 -19.85 7.13 -6.29
N GLU A 79 -20.85 7.95 -6.00
CA GLU A 79 -20.90 9.36 -6.39
C GLU A 79 -19.81 10.15 -5.67
N SER A 80 -19.62 9.94 -4.37
CA SER A 80 -18.61 10.64 -3.59
C SER A 80 -17.19 10.20 -3.98
N PHE A 81 -17.00 8.92 -4.28
CA PHE A 81 -15.77 8.39 -4.87
C PHE A 81 -15.44 9.06 -6.22
N SER A 82 -16.41 9.12 -7.12
CA SER A 82 -16.21 9.72 -8.44
C SER A 82 -15.93 11.22 -8.35
N GLU A 83 -16.59 11.91 -7.42
CA GLU A 83 -16.39 13.34 -7.19
C GLU A 83 -15.03 13.65 -6.57
N SER A 84 -14.52 12.80 -5.67
CA SER A 84 -13.28 13.08 -4.94
C SER A 84 -12.05 13.27 -5.84
N TYR A 85 -12.01 12.62 -7.01
CA TYR A 85 -10.95 12.81 -8.01
C TYR A 85 -10.76 14.26 -8.47
N LYS A 86 -11.82 15.08 -8.43
CA LYS A 86 -11.76 16.49 -8.85
C LYS A 86 -11.12 17.41 -7.81
N HIS A 87 -10.96 16.92 -6.58
CA HIS A 87 -10.57 17.72 -5.41
C HIS A 87 -9.20 17.32 -4.85
N THR A 88 -8.40 16.62 -5.64
CA THR A 88 -7.05 16.19 -5.26
C THR A 88 -6.09 16.19 -6.45
N ASP A 89 -4.81 16.44 -6.17
CA ASP A 89 -3.72 16.40 -7.16
C ASP A 89 -3.03 15.02 -7.25
N LEU A 90 -3.58 13.99 -6.59
CA LEU A 90 -3.03 12.62 -6.58
C LEU A 90 -2.83 12.04 -8.00
N GLY A 91 -3.65 12.45 -8.98
CA GLY A 91 -3.51 12.02 -10.39
C GLY A 91 -2.14 12.32 -11.01
N ARG A 92 -1.40 13.31 -10.48
CA ARG A 92 -0.01 13.56 -10.89
C ARG A 92 0.94 12.46 -10.40
N LEU A 93 0.69 11.92 -9.21
CA LEU A 93 1.50 10.85 -8.61
C LEU A 93 1.16 9.50 -9.23
N ASP A 94 -0.10 9.25 -9.61
CA ASP A 94 -0.50 8.06 -10.36
C ASP A 94 0.31 7.93 -11.67
N LYS A 95 0.43 9.02 -12.43
CA LYS A 95 1.25 9.05 -13.65
C LYS A 95 2.71 8.68 -13.39
N ARG A 96 3.28 9.13 -12.26
CA ARG A 96 4.65 8.79 -11.88
C ARG A 96 4.75 7.34 -11.41
N TRP A 97 3.74 6.83 -10.71
CA TRP A 97 3.65 5.42 -10.33
C TRP A 97 3.68 4.49 -11.53
N TYR A 98 2.91 4.79 -12.57
CA TYR A 98 2.87 3.98 -13.79
C TYR A 98 4.16 4.06 -14.61
N ALA A 99 4.92 5.15 -14.48
CA ALA A 99 6.19 5.34 -15.19
C ALA A 99 7.42 4.83 -14.40
N ALA A 100 7.28 4.60 -13.10
CA ALA A 100 8.39 4.19 -12.24
C ALA A 100 8.89 2.77 -12.59
N PRO A 101 10.17 2.45 -12.31
CA PRO A 101 10.71 1.11 -12.50
C PRO A 101 9.86 0.02 -11.83
N ASP A 102 9.81 -1.14 -12.47
CA ASP A 102 9.19 -2.33 -11.88
C ASP A 102 9.98 -2.77 -10.62
N PHE A 103 9.25 -3.17 -9.58
CA PHE A 103 9.79 -3.67 -8.32
C PHE A 103 9.61 -5.19 -8.14
N HIS A 104 8.85 -5.89 -9.01
CA HIS A 104 8.54 -7.31 -8.84
C HIS A 104 9.79 -8.19 -8.80
N LEU A 105 10.84 -7.86 -9.57
CA LEU A 105 12.12 -8.57 -9.51
C LEU A 105 12.80 -8.42 -8.15
N ALA A 106 12.78 -7.21 -7.57
CA ALA A 106 13.38 -6.93 -6.27
C ALA A 106 12.63 -7.66 -5.15
N ARG A 107 11.29 -7.62 -5.18
CA ARG A 107 10.42 -8.42 -4.31
C ARG A 107 10.72 -9.92 -4.43
N THR A 108 10.81 -10.44 -5.65
CA THR A 108 11.10 -11.87 -5.90
C THR A 108 12.46 -12.28 -5.32
N LYS A 109 13.49 -11.43 -5.46
CA LYS A 109 14.81 -11.66 -4.86
C LYS A 109 14.71 -11.71 -3.34
N TYR A 110 14.02 -10.76 -2.72
CA TYR A 110 13.84 -10.72 -1.27
C TYR A 110 13.14 -11.99 -0.73
N ILE A 111 12.04 -12.41 -1.38
CA ILE A 111 11.30 -13.62 -0.97
C ILE A 111 12.21 -14.85 -1.04
N ARG A 112 13.01 -14.98 -2.09
CA ARG A 112 13.91 -16.13 -2.28
C ARG A 112 15.07 -16.15 -1.29
N SER A 113 15.54 -14.99 -0.83
CA SER A 113 16.64 -14.91 0.14
C SER A 113 16.18 -15.01 1.60
N HIS A 114 14.88 -14.84 1.88
CA HIS A 114 14.30 -14.89 3.23
C HIS A 114 13.08 -15.82 3.31
N PRO A 115 13.19 -17.10 2.88
CA PRO A 115 12.03 -18.00 2.80
C PRO A 115 11.36 -18.23 4.16
N ASP A 116 12.12 -18.16 5.25
CA ASP A 116 11.67 -18.28 6.65
C ASP A 116 10.67 -17.20 7.07
N GLU A 117 10.70 -16.02 6.45
CA GLU A 117 9.73 -14.96 6.72
C GLU A 117 8.34 -15.26 6.14
N PHE A 118 8.22 -16.23 5.23
CA PHE A 118 6.99 -16.57 4.49
C PHE A 118 6.41 -17.95 4.85
N VAL A 119 6.99 -18.63 5.83
CA VAL A 119 6.46 -19.90 6.33
C VAL A 119 5.53 -19.61 7.52
N ILE A 120 4.29 -20.07 7.44
CA ILE A 120 3.39 -20.11 8.60
C ILE A 120 3.67 -21.46 9.29
N PRO A 121 4.25 -21.47 10.50
CA PRO A 121 4.43 -22.72 11.22
C PRO A 121 3.05 -23.35 11.46
N PRO A 122 2.92 -24.69 11.34
CA PRO A 122 1.67 -25.36 11.63
C PRO A 122 1.22 -25.02 13.06
N PRO A 123 -0.09 -24.87 13.31
CA PRO A 123 -0.56 -24.60 14.66
C PRO A 123 -0.04 -25.68 15.61
N ASP A 124 0.56 -25.28 16.73
CA ASP A 124 1.05 -26.19 17.75
C ASP A 124 -0.10 -27.10 18.20
N HIS A 125 -0.05 -28.37 17.82
CA HIS A 125 -0.97 -29.40 18.33
C HIS A 125 -0.66 -29.81 19.78
N LEU A 126 0.15 -29.03 20.51
CA LEU A 126 0.63 -29.35 21.86
C LEU A 126 0.40 -28.20 22.85
N ALA A 127 -0.85 -27.81 23.04
CA ALA A 127 -1.28 -27.09 24.25
C ALA A 127 -2.69 -27.50 24.71
N ARG A 128 -3.14 -28.71 24.33
CA ARG A 128 -4.33 -29.36 24.90
C ARG A 128 -4.01 -30.79 25.29
N GLN A 129 -3.10 -30.93 26.25
CA GLN A 129 -2.93 -32.11 27.09
C GLN A 129 -1.95 -31.76 28.22
N GLN A 130 -2.48 -31.07 29.24
CA GLN A 130 -2.14 -31.20 30.66
C GLN A 130 -3.08 -30.34 31.48
#